data_AF-A0A1U9NX40-F1
#
_entry.id   AF-A0A1U9NX40-F1
#
_cell.length_a   1.000
_cell.length_b   1.000
_cell.length_c   1.000
_cell.angle_alpha   90.00
_cell.angle_beta   90.00
_cell.angle_gamma   90.00
#
_symmetry.space_group_name_H-M   'P 1'
#
loop_
_entity.id
_entity.type
_entity.pdbx_description
1 polymer ?
#
loop_
_entity_poly.entity_id
_entity_poly.type
_entity_poly.pdbx_seq_one_letter_code
_entity_poly.pdbx_strand_id
1 'polypeptide(L)'
;MTESNELRLLPWSGPDDKPCYLSADTPAGYLSRLADNTEEIQLGLGSELLAHAAEVLADADSNLEELRLLATDLTGALQDALRVATSRGHRLPRA
;
A
#
# COMPACT_ATOMS: atom_id res chain seq x y z
N MET A 1 -18.51 -27.36 6.32
CA MET A 1 -18.14 -26.16 7.09
C MET A 1 -17.28 -25.32 6.17
N THR A 2 -17.89 -24.39 5.45
CA THR A 2 -17.16 -23.45 4.60
C THR A 2 -16.57 -22.38 5.51
N GLU A 3 -15.28 -22.49 5.79
CA GLU A 3 -14.56 -21.58 6.66
C GLU A 3 -14.52 -20.18 6.04
N SER A 4 -14.98 -19.23 6.84
CA SER A 4 -14.84 -17.78 6.78
C SER A 4 -14.84 -17.12 5.40
N ASN A 5 -15.99 -16.54 5.06
CA ASN A 5 -16.13 -15.40 4.14
C ASN A 5 -15.32 -14.20 4.68
N GLU A 6 -13.99 -14.23 4.56
CA GLU A 6 -13.13 -13.08 4.87
C GLU A 6 -12.85 -12.32 3.58
N LEU A 7 -13.64 -11.28 3.37
CA LEU A 7 -13.44 -10.31 2.30
C LEU A 7 -12.00 -9.75 2.37
N ARG A 8 -11.19 -10.03 1.34
CA ARG A 8 -9.82 -9.51 1.24
C ARG A 8 -9.86 -8.04 0.85
N LEU A 9 -9.27 -7.17 1.67
CA LEU A 9 -9.01 -5.78 1.29
C LEU A 9 -8.00 -5.75 0.12
N LEU A 10 -8.29 -4.96 -0.91
CA LEU A 10 -7.41 -4.79 -2.06
C LEU A 10 -6.48 -3.57 -1.87
N PRO A 11 -5.27 -3.58 -2.45
CA PRO A 11 -4.28 -2.51 -2.29
C PRO A 11 -4.61 -1.26 -3.12
N TRP A 12 -5.61 -1.32 -3.99
CA TRP A 12 -6.15 -0.19 -4.74
C TRP A 12 -7.52 0.24 -4.19
N SER A 13 -7.80 1.53 -4.28
CA SER A 13 -9.12 2.08 -3.98
C SER A 13 -10.15 1.70 -5.06
N GLY A 14 -11.39 1.52 -4.64
CA GLY A 14 -12.54 1.57 -5.53
C GLY A 14 -12.92 3.01 -5.86
N PRO A 15 -14.06 3.21 -6.55
CA PRO A 15 -14.58 4.55 -6.83
C PRO A 15 -14.70 5.40 -5.55
N ASP A 16 -14.44 6.70 -5.67
CA ASP A 16 -14.46 7.67 -4.56
C ASP A 16 -13.49 7.38 -3.41
N ASP A 17 -12.31 6.80 -3.69
CA ASP A 17 -11.31 6.39 -2.69
C ASP A 17 -11.81 5.38 -1.63
N LYS A 18 -12.92 4.70 -1.92
CA LYS A 18 -13.51 3.73 -1.00
C LYS A 18 -12.69 2.44 -0.97
N PRO A 19 -12.53 1.81 0.20
CA PRO A 19 -11.88 0.50 0.30
C PRO A 19 -12.58 -0.54 -0.59
N CYS A 20 -11.80 -1.24 -1.42
CA CYS A 20 -12.32 -2.29 -2.29
C CYS A 20 -12.04 -3.67 -1.67
N TYR A 21 -13.03 -4.55 -1.70
CA TYR A 21 -12.93 -5.88 -1.10
C TYR A 21 -13.18 -6.97 -2.14
N LEU A 22 -12.38 -8.02 -2.08
CA LEU A 22 -12.49 -9.23 -2.87
C LEU A 22 -13.11 -10.36 -2.04
N SER A 23 -14.26 -10.86 -2.47
CA SER A 23 -14.77 -12.16 -2.04
C SER A 23 -14.11 -13.23 -2.90
N ALA A 24 -13.18 -13.99 -2.35
CA ALA A 24 -12.50 -15.05 -3.07
C ALA A 24 -12.85 -16.42 -2.46
N ASP A 25 -13.52 -17.28 -3.24
CA ASP A 25 -13.78 -18.68 -2.87
C ASP A 25 -12.47 -19.51 -2.84
N THR A 26 -11.36 -18.96 -3.34
CA THR A 26 -10.06 -19.63 -3.38
C THR A 26 -8.93 -18.66 -2.97
N PRO A 27 -8.11 -18.99 -1.95
CA PRO A 27 -7.08 -18.08 -1.41
C PRO A 27 -5.97 -17.62 -2.38
N ALA A 28 -5.85 -18.25 -3.56
CA ALA A 28 -4.79 -17.99 -4.54
C ALA A 28 -5.32 -17.67 -5.95
N GLY A 29 -6.55 -17.13 -6.06
CA GLY A 29 -7.13 -16.71 -7.32
C GLY A 29 -6.31 -15.61 -8.04
N TYR A 30 -6.60 -15.39 -9.33
CA TYR A 30 -5.89 -14.39 -10.16
C TYR A 30 -5.84 -13.00 -9.51
N LEU A 31 -6.96 -12.52 -8.96
CA LEU A 31 -7.05 -11.23 -8.29
C LEU A 31 -6.25 -11.17 -6.98
N SER A 32 -6.11 -12.30 -6.26
CA SER A 32 -5.27 -12.36 -5.06
C SER A 32 -3.80 -12.18 -5.42
N ARG A 33 -3.32 -12.84 -6.48
CA ARG A 33 -1.94 -12.67 -6.96
C ARG A 33 -1.68 -11.26 -7.49
N LEU A 34 -2.66 -10.67 -8.18
CA LEU A 34 -2.57 -9.29 -8.64
C LEU A 34 -2.47 -8.33 -7.45
N ALA A 35 -3.27 -8.56 -6.40
CA ALA A 35 -3.18 -7.80 -5.16
C ALA A 35 -1.79 -7.98 -4.50
N ASP A 36 -1.27 -9.19 -4.39
CA ASP A 36 0.05 -9.44 -3.82
C ASP A 36 1.16 -8.71 -4.60
N ASN A 37 1.13 -8.75 -5.93
CA ASN A 37 2.09 -8.06 -6.78
C ASN A 37 1.96 -6.53 -6.67
N THR A 38 0.74 -6.01 -6.57
CA THR A 38 0.52 -4.56 -6.38
C THR A 38 1.02 -4.10 -5.01
N GLU A 39 0.75 -4.88 -3.95
CA GLU A 39 1.30 -4.63 -2.60
C GLU A 39 2.84 -4.58 -2.64
N GLU A 40 3.49 -5.47 -3.39
CA GLU A 40 4.95 -5.48 -3.57
C GLU A 40 5.47 -4.25 -4.32
N ILE A 41 4.82 -3.88 -5.43
CA ILE A 41 5.18 -2.69 -6.21
C ILE A 41 5.04 -1.41 -5.37
N GLN A 42 3.93 -1.24 -4.64
CA GLN A 42 3.71 -0.07 -3.78
C GLN A 42 4.80 0.07 -2.70
N LEU A 43 5.19 -1.04 -2.07
CA LEU A 43 6.27 -1.03 -1.07
C LEU A 43 7.65 -0.77 -1.69
N GLY A 44 7.89 -1.26 -2.91
CA GLY A 44 9.10 -0.97 -3.69
C GLY A 44 9.22 0.52 -4.01
N LEU A 45 8.15 1.11 -4.57
CA LEU A 45 8.08 2.55 -4.86
C LEU A 45 8.26 3.40 -3.60
N GLY A 46 7.64 3.00 -2.48
CA GLY A 46 7.83 3.68 -1.19
C GLY A 46 9.28 3.62 -0.70
N SER A 47 9.98 2.51 -0.95
CA SER A 47 11.40 2.36 -0.58
C SER A 47 12.31 3.25 -1.43
N GLU A 48 12.06 3.33 -2.73
CA GLU A 48 12.78 4.24 -3.65
C GLU A 48 12.54 5.71 -3.28
N LEU A 49 11.28 6.08 -2.98
CA LEU A 49 10.94 7.43 -2.55
C LEU A 49 11.61 7.81 -1.23
N LEU A 50 11.69 6.89 -0.27
CA LEU A 50 12.39 7.13 1.00
C LEU A 50 13.89 7.36 0.80
N ALA A 51 14.52 6.64 -0.14
CA ALA A 51 15.92 6.85 -0.49
C ALA A 51 16.12 8.25 -1.09
N HIS A 52 15.28 8.65 -2.05
CA HIS A 52 15.30 9.98 -2.63
C HIS A 52 15.04 11.08 -1.59
N ALA A 53 14.08 10.86 -0.67
CA ALA A 53 13.79 11.80 0.40
C ALA A 53 15.00 12.05 1.30
N ALA A 54 15.80 11.02 1.58
CA ALA A 54 17.02 11.15 2.38
C ALA A 54 18.07 12.02 1.67
N GLU A 55 18.18 11.92 0.34
CA GLU A 55 19.07 12.76 -0.46
C GLU A 55 18.63 14.24 -0.44
N VAL A 56 17.34 14.50 -0.68
CA VAL A 56 16.78 15.87 -0.67
C VAL A 56 16.91 16.51 0.72
N LEU A 57 16.62 15.76 1.78
CA LEU A 57 16.75 16.27 3.15
C LEU A 57 18.21 16.52 3.59
N ALA A 58 19.17 15.88 2.94
CA ALA A 58 20.60 16.14 3.17
C ALA A 58 21.10 17.39 2.44
N ASP A 59 20.39 17.85 1.40
CA ASP A 59 20.72 19.07 0.67
C ASP A 59 20.13 20.30 1.39
N ALA A 60 21.02 21.13 1.96
CA ALA A 60 20.67 22.36 2.66
C ALA A 60 20.11 23.46 1.75
N ASP A 61 20.34 23.37 0.44
CA ASP A 61 19.84 24.33 -0.55
C ASP A 61 18.47 23.91 -1.14
N SER A 62 17.91 22.78 -0.70
CA SER A 62 16.58 22.31 -1.11
C SER A 62 15.52 23.38 -0.88
N ASN A 63 14.77 23.69 -1.93
CA ASN A 63 13.76 24.75 -1.87
C ASN A 63 12.46 24.28 -1.20
N LEU A 64 11.67 25.23 -0.70
CA LEU A 64 10.43 24.94 0.04
C LEU A 64 9.34 24.25 -0.81
N GLU A 65 9.35 24.45 -2.14
CA GLU A 65 8.37 23.84 -3.04
C GLU A 65 8.67 22.34 -3.23
N GLU A 66 9.95 22.01 -3.44
CA GLU A 66 10.45 20.64 -3.52
C GLU A 66 10.20 19.87 -2.23
N LEU A 67 10.43 20.47 -1.06
CA LEU A 67 10.12 19.85 0.23
C LEU A 67 8.60 19.61 0.41
N ARG A 68 7.74 20.48 -0.10
CA ARG A 68 6.27 20.29 -0.05
C ARG A 68 5.82 19.17 -0.99
N LEU A 69 6.39 19.10 -2.18
CA LEU A 69 6.11 18.01 -3.12
C LEU A 69 6.55 16.68 -2.53
N LEU A 70 7.79 16.61 -2.01
CA LEU A 70 8.32 15.43 -1.35
C LEU A 70 7.46 14.99 -0.16
N ALA A 71 7.02 15.92 0.68
CA ALA A 71 6.12 15.61 1.80
C ALA A 71 4.76 15.08 1.33
N THR A 72 4.25 15.57 0.20
CA THR A 72 2.99 15.09 -0.40
C THR A 72 3.15 13.66 -0.89
N ASP A 73 4.22 13.37 -1.61
CA ASP A 73 4.52 12.04 -2.14
C ASP A 73 4.75 11.03 -1.01
N LEU A 74 5.51 11.42 0.02
CA LEU A 74 5.73 10.59 1.22
C LEU A 74 4.43 10.29 1.96
N THR A 75 3.50 11.25 2.02
CA THR A 75 2.18 11.04 2.62
C THR A 75 1.39 9.99 1.84
N GLY A 76 1.42 10.04 0.50
CA GLY A 76 0.79 9.04 -0.37
C GLY A 76 1.40 7.65 -0.17
N ALA A 77 2.72 7.54 -0.20
CA ALA A 77 3.42 6.27 0.01
C ALA A 77 3.14 5.67 1.39
N LEU A 78 3.02 6.50 2.43
CA LEU A 78 2.64 6.05 3.78
C LEU A 78 1.21 5.53 3.84
N GLN A 79 0.26 6.19 3.16
CA GLN A 79 -1.12 5.71 3.07
C GLN A 79 -1.18 4.34 2.39
N ASP A 80 -0.42 4.15 1.32
CA ASP A 80 -0.33 2.84 0.64
C ASP A 80 0.29 1.79 1.55
N ALA A 81 1.39 2.09 2.24
CA ALA A 81 2.02 1.16 3.19
C ALA A 81 1.06 0.75 4.32
N LEU A 82 0.28 1.69 4.87
CA LEU A 82 -0.74 1.39 5.89
C LEU A 82 -1.86 0.50 5.35
N ARG A 83 -2.30 0.73 4.09
CA ARG A 83 -3.29 -0.13 3.42
C ARG A 83 -2.75 -1.54 3.22
N VAL A 84 -1.51 -1.68 2.75
CA VAL A 84 -0.84 -2.99 2.59
C VAL A 84 -0.72 -3.71 3.94
N ALA A 85 -0.29 -3.00 4.99
CA ALA A 85 -0.16 -3.58 6.33
C ALA A 85 -1.51 -4.07 6.88
N THR A 86 -2.58 -3.29 6.70
CA THR A 86 -3.95 -3.66 7.10
C THR A 86 -4.44 -4.89 6.33
N SER A 87 -4.25 -4.86 5.00
CA SER A 87 -4.60 -5.94 4.08
C SER A 87 -3.91 -7.25 4.48
N ARG A 88 -2.60 -7.22 4.76
CA ARG A 88 -1.82 -8.37 5.23
C ARG A 88 -2.23 -8.83 6.63
N GLY A 89 -2.47 -7.90 7.54
CA GLY A 89 -2.88 -8.18 8.92
C GLY A 89 -4.19 -8.94 9.01
N HIS A 90 -5.19 -8.61 8.18
CA HIS A 90 -6.44 -9.35 8.12
C HIS A 90 -6.28 -10.80 7.63
N ARG A 91 -5.19 -11.12 6.91
CA ARG A 91 -4.93 -12.48 6.41
C ARG A 91 -4.14 -13.35 7.39
N LEU A 92 -3.70 -12.79 8.52
CA LEU A 92 -2.97 -13.56 9.53
C LEU A 92 -3.95 -14.38 10.37
N PRO A 93 -3.61 -15.64 10.75
CA PRO A 93 -4.45 -16.44 11.63
C PRO A 93 -4.61 -15.72 12.98
N ARG A 94 -5.84 -15.70 13.51
CA ARG A 94 -6.08 -15.26 14.89
C ARG A 94 -5.42 -16.27 15.85
N ALA A 95 -4.64 -15.76 16.81
CA ALA A 95 -4.03 -16.54 17.88
C ALA A 95 -5.08 -17.02 18.90
#